data_AF-A6G948-F1
#
_entry.id   AF-A6G948-F1
#
_cell.length_a   1.000
_cell.length_b   1.000
_cell.length_c   1.000
_cell.angle_alpha   90.00
_cell.angle_beta   90.00
_cell.angle_gamma   90.00
#
_symmetry.space_group_name_H-M   'P 1'
#
loop_
_entity.id
_entity.type
_entity.pdbx_description
1 polymer ?
#
loop_
_entity_poly.entity_id
_entity_poly.type
_entity_poly.pdbx_seq_one_letter_code
_entity_poly.pdbx_strand_id
1 'polypeptide(L)'
;MIMTEHAGAPMSTSSRTFLPTAILALALTPALWGCGLEPIDEGGDEGGDAIPAAVQQAFDESCATASSCHATGSALVVLSAGESENILSTNSVQTGEPYVSLGEVGDSYIATKILSGEMPPSEQSANDSVNTAIIVGWIAGVQVEGEGGGDTGETDSGEDTTDTGETGGGDCFVDSVSDSPVFTTDVWPTLEGRCALSGCHEALAPAMPDAAGAYANLVGVASGAGIPYVTVDSPDDSYLWHKVTGTHMFVGGFGSQMPIGGELCTTEAQAIYSWILQGAVE
;
A
#
# COMPACT_ATOMS: atom_id res chain seq x y z
N MET A 1 -93.32 -14.65 35.61
CA MET A 1 -93.29 -14.06 34.25
C MET A 1 -92.17 -14.79 33.51
N ILE A 2 -92.48 -15.96 32.98
CA ILE A 2 -92.84 -16.21 31.56
C ILE A 2 -91.63 -15.97 30.65
N MET A 3 -91.13 -17.09 30.10
CA MET A 3 -90.66 -17.37 28.72
C MET A 3 -89.98 -16.21 27.96
N THR A 4 -88.91 -16.43 27.19
CA THR A 4 -89.01 -17.11 25.89
C THR A 4 -87.63 -17.33 25.25
N GLU A 5 -87.54 -18.49 24.58
CA GLU A 5 -86.62 -18.97 23.53
C GLU A 5 -86.13 -17.96 22.47
N HIS A 6 -84.99 -18.23 21.83
CA HIS A 6 -84.82 -18.46 20.37
C HIS A 6 -83.34 -18.82 20.06
N ALA A 7 -83.04 -20.04 19.58
CA ALA A 7 -82.90 -20.45 18.17
C ALA A 7 -81.63 -19.87 17.49
N GLY A 8 -80.78 -20.59 16.76
CA GLY A 8 -80.73 -21.99 16.34
C GLY A 8 -79.58 -22.17 15.32
N ALA A 9 -78.80 -23.26 15.49
CA ALA A 9 -78.24 -24.16 14.48
C ALA A 9 -77.38 -23.58 13.28
N PRO A 10 -76.86 -24.41 12.34
CA PRO A 10 -75.54 -25.03 12.47
C PRO A 10 -74.67 -25.00 11.17
N MET A 11 -73.50 -25.66 11.26
CA MET A 11 -72.67 -26.20 10.16
C MET A 11 -71.96 -25.23 9.20
N SER A 12 -70.63 -25.32 9.16
CA SER A 12 -69.95 -25.77 7.95
C SER A 12 -68.53 -26.23 8.25
N THR A 13 -68.31 -27.52 8.06
CA THR A 13 -67.02 -28.19 7.95
C THR A 13 -66.27 -27.70 6.72
N SER A 14 -65.01 -27.29 6.87
CA SER A 14 -64.05 -27.37 5.77
C SER A 14 -62.68 -27.70 6.32
N SER A 15 -62.39 -29.00 6.36
CA SER A 15 -61.03 -29.52 6.42
C SER A 15 -60.33 -29.12 5.13
N ARG A 16 -59.29 -28.28 5.23
CA ARG A 16 -58.26 -28.20 4.20
C ARG A 16 -56.96 -28.74 4.77
N THR A 17 -56.74 -29.99 4.44
CA THR A 17 -55.45 -30.66 4.46
C THR A 17 -54.46 -29.84 3.64
N PHE A 18 -53.45 -29.25 4.28
CA PHE A 18 -52.23 -28.83 3.61
C PHE A 18 -51.07 -29.52 4.33
N LEU A 19 -50.52 -30.52 3.65
CA LEU A 19 -49.24 -31.16 3.91
C LEU A 19 -48.36 -30.91 2.68
N PRO A 20 -47.04 -31.03 2.83
CA PRO A 20 -46.10 -29.94 2.66
C PRO A 20 -45.47 -30.00 1.27
N THR A 21 -45.09 -28.86 0.72
CA THR A 21 -44.08 -28.85 -0.35
C THR A 21 -43.16 -27.69 -0.08
N ALA A 22 -42.06 -28.04 0.59
CA ALA A 22 -40.83 -27.29 0.56
C ALA A 22 -40.43 -27.05 -0.90
N ILE A 23 -40.39 -25.79 -1.30
CA ILE A 23 -39.33 -25.30 -2.20
C ILE A 23 -38.83 -24.01 -1.56
N LEU A 24 -37.88 -24.21 -0.65
CA LEU A 24 -36.93 -23.22 -0.20
C LEU A 24 -36.08 -22.84 -1.42
N ALA A 25 -36.53 -21.85 -2.20
CA ALA A 25 -35.65 -21.09 -3.07
C ALA A 25 -35.26 -19.81 -2.32
N LEU A 26 -34.50 -20.02 -1.23
CA LEU A 26 -33.66 -18.97 -0.70
C LEU A 26 -32.58 -18.76 -1.77
N ALA A 27 -32.84 -17.84 -2.70
CA ALA A 27 -31.79 -17.25 -3.53
C ALA A 27 -30.93 -16.39 -2.59
N LEU A 28 -30.17 -17.09 -1.75
CA LEU A 28 -29.03 -16.56 -1.04
C LEU A 28 -27.97 -16.43 -2.12
N THR A 29 -28.02 -15.35 -2.89
CA THR A 29 -26.83 -14.89 -3.61
C THR A 29 -25.78 -14.66 -2.53
N PRO A 30 -24.68 -15.43 -2.49
CA PRO A 30 -23.58 -15.07 -1.63
C PRO A 30 -23.12 -13.70 -2.14
N ALA A 31 -23.25 -12.71 -1.27
CA ALA A 31 -22.63 -11.44 -1.48
C ALA A 31 -21.12 -11.71 -1.55
N LEU A 32 -20.53 -11.49 -2.72
CA LEU A 32 -19.08 -11.46 -2.95
C LEU A 32 -18.54 -10.24 -2.20
N TRP A 33 -18.34 -10.40 -0.90
CA TRP A 33 -17.64 -9.43 -0.09
C TRP A 33 -16.18 -9.86 -0.10
N GLY A 34 -15.32 -9.10 -0.79
CA GLY A 34 -13.89 -9.16 -0.52
C GLY A 34 -12.90 -9.07 -1.68
N CYS A 35 -13.28 -8.85 -2.93
CA CYS A 35 -12.30 -8.51 -3.97
C CYS A 35 -12.80 -7.31 -4.79
N GLY A 36 -12.17 -6.15 -4.60
CA GLY A 36 -12.42 -4.90 -5.32
C GLY A 36 -11.54 -4.75 -6.56
N LEU A 37 -11.78 -3.68 -7.34
CA LEU A 37 -11.34 -3.32 -8.71
C LEU A 37 -11.93 -4.17 -9.85
N GLU A 38 -13.01 -3.66 -10.43
CA GLU A 38 -13.71 -4.24 -11.57
C GLU A 38 -12.86 -4.27 -12.85
N PRO A 39 -13.27 -4.96 -13.92
CA PRO A 39 -12.48 -5.02 -15.15
C PRO A 39 -12.51 -3.68 -15.89
N ILE A 40 -11.49 -3.48 -16.73
CA ILE A 40 -11.27 -2.30 -17.56
C ILE A 40 -12.35 -2.18 -18.66
N ASP A 41 -12.80 -0.96 -18.97
CA ASP A 41 -13.59 -0.68 -20.18
C ASP A 41 -12.69 -0.72 -21.44
N GLU A 42 -13.14 -1.35 -22.52
CA GLU A 42 -12.40 -1.44 -23.78
C GLU A 42 -12.40 -0.08 -24.51
N GLY A 43 -11.63 0.87 -24.00
CA GLY A 43 -11.44 2.19 -24.59
C GLY A 43 -10.09 2.76 -24.19
N GLY A 44 -9.06 2.48 -24.99
CA GLY A 44 -7.71 3.01 -24.76
C GLY A 44 -7.01 3.40 -26.06
N ASP A 45 -6.71 4.70 -26.17
CA ASP A 45 -5.76 5.32 -27.10
C ASP A 45 -4.33 5.07 -26.59
N GLU A 46 -3.38 4.91 -27.53
CA GLU A 46 -2.04 4.37 -27.28
C GLU A 46 -1.07 5.42 -26.71
N GLY A 47 -0.54 5.18 -25.51
CA GLY A 47 0.64 5.87 -24.99
C GLY A 47 0.66 6.01 -23.46
N GLY A 48 1.00 4.94 -22.74
CA GLY A 48 1.25 4.97 -21.31
C GLY A 48 2.72 4.69 -21.01
N ASP A 49 3.33 5.49 -20.12
CA ASP A 49 4.64 5.20 -19.53
C ASP A 49 4.59 3.85 -18.81
N ALA A 50 5.63 3.02 -18.93
CA ALA A 50 5.64 1.69 -18.32
C ALA A 50 5.56 1.76 -16.79
N ILE A 51 4.87 0.80 -16.17
CA ILE A 51 4.86 0.66 -14.71
C ILE A 51 6.29 0.30 -14.25
N PRO A 52 6.87 1.02 -13.27
CA PRO A 52 8.21 0.71 -12.76
C PRO A 52 8.29 -0.71 -12.18
N ALA A 53 9.45 -1.36 -12.32
CA ALA A 53 9.65 -2.76 -11.92
C ALA A 53 9.32 -3.02 -10.44
N ALA A 54 9.71 -2.11 -9.53
CA ALA A 54 9.40 -2.26 -8.11
C ALA A 54 7.91 -2.07 -7.80
N VAL A 55 7.19 -1.25 -8.57
CA VAL A 55 5.74 -1.13 -8.46
C VAL A 55 5.06 -2.40 -8.96
N GLN A 56 5.56 -2.96 -10.06
CA GLN A 56 5.06 -4.23 -10.57
C GLN A 56 5.28 -5.37 -9.57
N GLN A 57 6.47 -5.43 -8.96
CA GLN A 57 6.76 -6.40 -7.90
C GLN A 57 5.82 -6.22 -6.70
N ALA A 58 5.57 -4.98 -6.27
CA ALA A 58 4.62 -4.71 -5.19
C ALA A 58 3.19 -5.16 -5.53
N PHE A 59 2.74 -4.94 -6.77
CA PHE A 59 1.47 -5.50 -7.24
C PHE A 59 1.48 -7.02 -7.23
N ASP A 60 2.56 -7.66 -7.69
CA ASP A 60 2.66 -9.10 -7.75
C ASP A 60 2.62 -9.72 -6.35
N GLU A 61 3.38 -9.19 -5.40
CA GLU A 61 3.50 -9.72 -4.03
C GLU A 61 2.25 -9.50 -3.17
N SER A 62 1.48 -8.43 -3.40
CA SER A 62 0.39 -8.05 -2.47
C SER A 62 -1.00 -8.01 -3.08
N CYS A 63 -1.12 -7.86 -4.39
CA CYS A 63 -2.42 -7.67 -5.04
C CYS A 63 -2.73 -8.76 -6.07
N ALA A 64 -1.74 -9.20 -6.85
CA ALA A 64 -1.90 -10.21 -7.90
C ALA A 64 -1.87 -11.64 -7.35
N THR A 65 -1.02 -11.91 -6.36
CA THR A 65 -0.85 -13.27 -5.77
C THR A 65 -1.89 -13.63 -4.72
N ALA A 66 -2.58 -12.63 -4.19
CA ALA A 66 -3.45 -12.71 -3.03
C ALA A 66 -4.40 -13.93 -3.00
N SER A 67 -5.14 -14.11 -4.08
CA SER A 67 -5.96 -15.30 -4.32
C SER A 67 -6.72 -15.09 -5.62
N SER A 68 -6.05 -15.15 -6.77
CA SER A 68 -6.69 -15.11 -8.11
C SER A 68 -7.56 -13.87 -8.41
N CYS A 69 -7.56 -12.82 -7.57
CA CYS A 69 -8.44 -11.67 -7.74
C CYS A 69 -7.88 -10.66 -8.75
N HIS A 70 -6.57 -10.51 -8.94
CA HIS A 70 -6.00 -9.60 -9.95
C HIS A 70 -4.98 -10.25 -10.88
N ALA A 71 -4.99 -11.58 -10.96
CA ALA A 71 -4.15 -12.33 -11.89
C ALA A 71 -4.82 -12.45 -13.27
N THR A 72 -4.03 -12.77 -14.30
CA THR A 72 -4.55 -13.06 -15.65
C THR A 72 -5.73 -14.04 -15.62
N GLY A 73 -6.82 -13.66 -16.30
CA GLY A 73 -8.07 -14.42 -16.32
C GLY A 73 -9.02 -14.13 -15.16
N SER A 74 -8.68 -13.18 -14.29
CA SER A 74 -9.62 -12.64 -13.30
C SER A 74 -10.80 -11.90 -13.97
N ALA A 75 -11.92 -11.86 -13.25
CA ALA A 75 -13.07 -11.02 -13.61
C ALA A 75 -12.91 -9.55 -13.18
N LEU A 76 -11.78 -9.22 -12.56
CA LEU A 76 -11.38 -7.92 -12.05
C LEU A 76 -10.21 -7.38 -12.89
N VAL A 77 -9.77 -6.14 -12.63
CA VAL A 77 -8.58 -5.60 -13.28
C VAL A 77 -7.38 -6.52 -13.05
N VAL A 78 -6.58 -6.75 -14.09
CA VAL A 78 -5.37 -7.57 -13.97
C VAL A 78 -4.20 -6.66 -13.63
N LEU A 79 -3.54 -6.96 -12.51
CA LEU A 79 -2.39 -6.21 -12.00
C LEU A 79 -1.06 -6.96 -12.16
N SER A 80 -1.09 -8.18 -12.71
CA SER A 80 0.13 -8.91 -13.05
C SER A 80 0.85 -8.31 -14.26
N ALA A 81 2.16 -8.52 -14.32
CA ALA A 81 3.03 -7.99 -15.37
C ALA A 81 2.50 -8.27 -16.78
N GLY A 82 2.55 -7.26 -17.64
CA GLY A 82 2.12 -7.33 -19.05
C GLY A 82 0.66 -6.93 -19.30
N GLU A 83 -0.19 -6.88 -18.28
CA GLU A 83 -1.57 -6.36 -18.38
C GLU A 83 -1.83 -5.16 -17.46
N SER A 84 -1.01 -4.98 -16.43
CA SER A 84 -1.09 -3.90 -15.45
C SER A 84 -0.95 -2.51 -16.06
N GLU A 85 -0.18 -2.33 -17.14
CA GLU A 85 0.00 -1.02 -17.82
C GLU A 85 -1.33 -0.38 -18.26
N ASN A 86 -2.36 -1.19 -18.50
CA ASN A 86 -3.67 -0.69 -18.90
C ASN A 86 -4.31 0.21 -17.83
N ILE A 87 -3.94 0.09 -16.55
CA ILE A 87 -4.49 0.91 -15.47
C ILE A 87 -4.12 2.40 -15.59
N LEU A 88 -3.12 2.72 -16.41
CA LEU A 88 -2.66 4.09 -16.64
C LEU A 88 -3.51 4.86 -17.64
N SER A 89 -4.20 4.15 -18.53
CA SER A 89 -4.97 4.74 -19.62
C SER A 89 -6.47 4.45 -19.52
N THR A 90 -6.93 3.87 -18.40
CA THR A 90 -8.30 3.37 -18.26
C THR A 90 -8.93 3.77 -16.94
N ASN A 91 -10.26 3.72 -16.91
CA ASN A 91 -11.08 4.12 -15.78
C ASN A 91 -11.82 2.93 -15.17
N SER A 92 -12.08 3.04 -13.87
CA SER A 92 -12.97 2.14 -13.14
C SER A 92 -14.37 2.16 -13.75
N VAL A 93 -14.90 0.99 -14.11
CA VAL A 93 -16.25 0.88 -14.68
C VAL A 93 -17.35 1.19 -13.64
N GLN A 94 -17.03 1.16 -12.34
CA GLN A 94 -17.97 1.45 -11.25
C GLN A 94 -18.13 2.96 -11.01
N THR A 95 -17.00 3.68 -10.93
CA THR A 95 -16.98 5.10 -10.54
C THR A 95 -16.77 6.03 -11.72
N GLY A 96 -16.22 5.54 -12.84
CA GLY A 96 -15.79 6.34 -13.98
C GLY A 96 -14.48 7.10 -13.74
N GLU A 97 -13.88 6.95 -12.56
CA GLU A 97 -12.61 7.58 -12.18
C GLU A 97 -11.41 6.80 -12.75
N PRO A 98 -10.28 7.46 -13.02
CA PRO A 98 -9.05 6.79 -13.42
C PRO A 98 -8.62 5.71 -12.41
N TYR A 99 -8.13 4.56 -12.88
CA TYR A 99 -7.52 3.60 -11.96
C TYR A 99 -6.28 4.20 -11.30
N VAL A 100 -5.44 4.86 -12.09
CA VAL A 100 -4.28 5.63 -11.65
C VAL A 100 -4.30 7.02 -12.28
N SER A 101 -4.18 8.04 -11.44
CA SER A 101 -3.91 9.42 -11.83
C SER A 101 -2.62 9.86 -11.14
N LEU A 102 -1.49 9.76 -11.84
CA LEU A 102 -0.17 10.08 -11.29
C LEU A 102 -0.11 11.52 -10.76
N GLY A 103 0.40 11.69 -9.55
CA GLY A 103 0.45 12.96 -8.83
C GLY A 103 -0.84 13.30 -8.06
N GLU A 104 -1.94 12.59 -8.30
CA GLU A 104 -3.25 12.88 -7.73
C GLU A 104 -3.80 11.64 -7.01
N VAL A 105 -3.27 11.38 -5.81
CA VAL A 105 -3.61 10.20 -4.99
C VAL A 105 -5.12 10.12 -4.71
N GLY A 106 -5.76 11.26 -4.46
CA GLY A 106 -7.19 11.33 -4.13
C GLY A 106 -8.13 11.04 -5.32
N ASP A 107 -7.64 11.24 -6.55
CA ASP A 107 -8.40 10.98 -7.78
C ASP A 107 -8.06 9.61 -8.39
N SER A 108 -7.17 8.85 -7.73
CA SER A 108 -6.76 7.52 -8.14
C SER A 108 -7.59 6.46 -7.42
N TYR A 109 -8.38 5.70 -8.18
CA TYR A 109 -9.25 4.68 -7.62
C TYR A 109 -8.46 3.60 -6.85
N ILE A 110 -7.31 3.15 -7.39
CA ILE A 110 -6.45 2.16 -6.73
C ILE A 110 -5.90 2.68 -5.40
N ALA A 111 -5.37 3.91 -5.37
CA ALA A 111 -4.86 4.50 -4.14
C ALA A 111 -5.96 4.66 -3.08
N THR A 112 -7.17 5.05 -3.49
CA THR A 112 -8.31 5.16 -2.57
C THR A 112 -8.67 3.81 -1.96
N LYS A 113 -8.64 2.71 -2.73
CA LYS A 113 -8.89 1.35 -2.22
C LYS A 113 -7.80 0.87 -1.27
N ILE A 114 -6.54 1.21 -1.55
CA ILE A 114 -5.42 0.87 -0.68
C ILE A 114 -5.53 1.63 0.65
N LEU A 115 -5.72 2.95 0.58
CA LEU A 115 -5.79 3.83 1.75
C LEU A 115 -7.05 3.61 2.60
N SER A 116 -8.13 3.06 2.02
CA SER A 116 -9.32 2.66 2.78
C SER A 116 -9.19 1.31 3.48
N GLY A 117 -8.08 0.58 3.26
CA GLY A 117 -7.87 -0.77 3.76
C GLY A 117 -8.75 -1.82 3.07
N GLU A 118 -9.35 -1.48 1.93
CA GLU A 118 -10.09 -2.44 1.09
C GLU A 118 -9.13 -3.28 0.23
N MET A 119 -7.89 -2.82 0.04
CA MET A 119 -6.83 -3.53 -0.67
C MET A 119 -5.46 -3.44 0.05
N PRO A 120 -4.76 -4.58 0.22
CA PRO A 120 -5.26 -5.93 -0.01
C PRO A 120 -6.33 -6.32 1.04
N PRO A 121 -7.32 -7.17 0.68
CA PRO A 121 -8.46 -7.48 1.56
C PRO A 121 -8.09 -8.33 2.80
N SER A 122 -6.90 -8.93 2.77
CA SER A 122 -6.23 -9.60 3.89
C SER A 122 -4.73 -9.55 3.63
N GLU A 123 -3.92 -9.97 4.61
CA GLU A 123 -2.48 -10.15 4.42
C GLU A 123 -2.22 -11.25 3.36
N GLN A 124 -1.41 -10.93 2.35
CA GLN A 124 -1.03 -11.74 1.20
C GLN A 124 0.46 -12.05 1.22
N SER A 125 1.24 -11.09 1.68
CA SER A 125 2.67 -11.18 1.93
C SER A 125 3.04 -10.47 3.24
N ALA A 126 4.16 -10.90 3.83
CA ALA A 126 4.77 -10.19 4.96
C ALA A 126 5.14 -8.74 4.62
N ASN A 127 5.24 -8.41 3.32
CA ASN A 127 5.60 -7.10 2.81
C ASN A 127 4.37 -6.27 2.36
N ASP A 128 3.14 -6.67 2.68
CA ASP A 128 1.95 -6.00 2.13
C ASP A 128 1.89 -4.50 2.34
N SER A 129 2.32 -4.08 3.52
CA SER A 129 2.32 -2.69 3.92
C SER A 129 3.48 -1.88 3.31
N VAL A 130 4.59 -2.55 2.96
CA VAL A 130 5.63 -1.99 2.08
C VAL A 130 5.08 -1.80 0.68
N ASN A 131 4.45 -2.83 0.15
CA ASN A 131 3.97 -2.88 -1.23
C ASN A 131 2.85 -1.87 -1.47
N THR A 132 1.92 -1.72 -0.52
CA THR A 132 0.90 -0.67 -0.57
C THR A 132 1.52 0.72 -0.58
N ALA A 133 2.58 0.96 0.19
CA ALA A 133 3.27 2.24 0.20
C ALA A 133 4.06 2.50 -1.08
N ILE A 134 4.69 1.49 -1.68
CA ILE A 134 5.34 1.62 -3.00
C ILE A 134 4.31 2.00 -4.07
N ILE A 135 3.17 1.31 -4.09
CA ILE A 135 2.09 1.58 -5.05
C ILE A 135 1.52 2.98 -4.84
N VAL A 136 1.17 3.35 -3.60
CA VAL A 136 0.61 4.67 -3.29
C VAL A 136 1.63 5.78 -3.52
N GLY A 137 2.90 5.56 -3.17
CA GLY A 137 3.97 6.51 -3.44
C GLY A 137 4.13 6.76 -4.93
N TRP A 138 4.21 5.72 -5.74
CA TRP A 138 4.25 5.86 -7.20
C TRP A 138 3.05 6.64 -7.74
N ILE A 139 1.84 6.33 -7.27
CA ILE A 139 0.62 7.07 -7.64
C ILE A 139 0.72 8.55 -7.20
N ALA A 140 1.35 8.84 -6.07
CA ALA A 140 1.62 10.20 -5.62
C ALA A 140 2.63 10.96 -6.49
N GLY A 141 3.21 10.31 -7.50
CA GLY A 141 4.21 10.89 -8.40
C GLY A 141 5.65 10.59 -7.97
N VAL A 142 5.85 9.70 -6.98
CA VAL A 142 7.19 9.29 -6.55
C VAL A 142 7.90 8.62 -7.73
N GLN A 143 9.09 9.11 -8.08
CA GLN A 143 9.90 8.52 -9.14
C GLN A 143 10.52 7.21 -8.62
N VAL A 144 9.87 6.11 -8.91
CA VAL A 144 10.41 4.77 -8.65
C VAL A 144 11.39 4.46 -9.78
N GLU A 145 12.69 4.60 -9.52
CA GLU A 145 13.70 4.28 -10.53
C GLU A 145 13.57 2.81 -10.94
N GLY A 146 13.35 2.58 -12.23
CA GLY A 146 13.26 1.26 -12.80
C GLY A 146 14.65 0.70 -13.01
N GLU A 147 15.10 -0.20 -12.13
CA GLU A 147 16.14 -1.14 -12.52
C GLU A 147 15.57 -1.99 -13.66
N GLY A 148 16.00 -1.65 -14.88
CA GLY A 148 15.70 -2.42 -16.07
C GLY A 148 16.22 -3.84 -15.87
N GLY A 149 15.29 -4.80 -15.85
CA GLY A 149 15.61 -6.22 -15.79
C GLY A 149 16.51 -6.64 -16.95
N GLY A 150 17.62 -7.29 -16.59
CA GLY A 150 18.40 -8.11 -17.50
C GLY A 150 19.87 -8.22 -17.08
N ASP A 151 20.23 -9.24 -16.31
CA ASP A 151 21.07 -10.33 -16.83
C ASP A 151 21.16 -11.50 -15.83
N THR A 152 20.89 -12.70 -16.32
CA THR A 152 21.19 -13.94 -15.63
C THR A 152 22.63 -14.33 -15.91
N GLY A 153 23.52 -13.91 -15.01
CA GLY A 153 24.76 -14.60 -14.70
C GLY A 153 25.99 -14.19 -15.49
N GLU A 154 27.03 -13.78 -14.77
CA GLU A 154 28.31 -14.49 -14.77
C GLU A 154 29.15 -14.06 -13.57
N THR A 155 29.85 -15.04 -13.01
CA THR A 155 30.84 -14.87 -11.96
C THR A 155 32.09 -14.24 -12.58
N ASP A 156 32.58 -13.10 -12.06
CA ASP A 156 34.03 -12.90 -12.00
C ASP A 156 34.45 -11.99 -10.84
N SER A 157 35.59 -12.36 -10.29
CA SER A 157 36.26 -11.75 -9.15
C SER A 157 37.14 -10.60 -9.64
N GLY A 158 37.21 -9.48 -8.90
CA GLY A 158 38.30 -8.53 -9.13
C GLY A 158 38.10 -7.13 -8.58
N GLU A 159 38.70 -6.91 -7.40
CA GLU A 159 39.61 -5.80 -7.09
C GLU A 159 39.13 -4.33 -7.24
N ASP A 160 38.93 -3.72 -6.06
CA ASP A 160 39.41 -2.40 -5.63
C ASP A 160 39.79 -1.38 -6.71
N THR A 161 38.97 -0.34 -6.86
CA THR A 161 39.48 1.02 -7.05
C THR A 161 38.64 2.01 -6.26
N THR A 162 39.30 2.71 -5.34
CA THR A 162 38.91 4.03 -4.83
C THR A 162 38.46 4.95 -5.97
N ASP A 163 37.24 5.51 -5.89
CA ASP A 163 36.88 6.68 -6.67
C ASP A 163 36.41 7.82 -5.77
N THR A 164 36.88 9.01 -6.12
CA THR A 164 36.79 10.25 -5.35
C THR A 164 36.04 11.24 -6.22
N GLY A 165 34.76 11.43 -5.89
CA GLY A 165 33.98 12.63 -6.19
C GLY A 165 33.50 12.81 -7.63
N GLU A 166 32.20 12.55 -7.85
CA GLU A 166 31.43 13.25 -8.88
C GLU A 166 30.02 13.54 -8.37
N THR A 167 29.59 14.80 -8.50
CA THR A 167 28.26 15.31 -8.13
C THR A 167 27.28 15.08 -9.29
N GLY A 168 26.30 14.20 -9.11
CA GLY A 168 25.17 14.00 -10.02
C GLY A 168 24.44 12.70 -9.68
N GLY A 169 23.17 12.78 -9.31
CA GLY A 169 22.43 11.70 -8.64
C GLY A 169 22.31 10.38 -9.41
N GLY A 170 22.09 9.30 -8.67
CA GLY A 170 21.63 8.03 -9.21
C GLY A 170 22.12 6.76 -8.51
N ASP A 171 22.57 6.81 -7.25
CA ASP A 171 22.74 5.61 -6.43
C ASP A 171 21.93 5.70 -5.14
N CYS A 172 21.33 4.58 -4.77
CA CYS A 172 20.67 4.41 -3.49
C CYS A 172 21.74 4.14 -2.45
N PHE A 173 21.59 4.66 -1.23
CA PHE A 173 22.54 4.39 -0.14
C PHE A 173 22.46 2.94 0.35
N VAL A 174 21.43 2.22 -0.07
CA VAL A 174 21.17 0.82 0.26
C VAL A 174 20.81 0.07 -1.02
N ASP A 175 21.66 -0.89 -1.41
CA ASP A 175 21.49 -1.68 -2.64
C ASP A 175 20.42 -2.78 -2.50
N SER A 176 20.19 -3.26 -1.28
CA SER A 176 19.21 -4.33 -1.01
C SER A 176 18.74 -4.30 0.44
N VAL A 177 17.53 -4.76 0.70
CA VAL A 177 16.95 -4.81 2.05
C VAL A 177 17.34 -6.12 2.73
N SER A 178 17.96 -6.02 3.92
CA SER A 178 18.26 -7.17 4.78
C SER A 178 16.99 -7.82 5.32
N ASP A 179 16.99 -9.15 5.49
CA ASP A 179 15.90 -9.88 6.17
C ASP A 179 15.72 -9.43 7.64
N SER A 180 16.77 -8.86 8.25
CA SER A 180 16.75 -8.33 9.61
C SER A 180 17.53 -7.01 9.63
N PRO A 181 16.92 -5.91 9.17
CA PRO A 181 17.59 -4.62 9.07
C PRO A 181 17.79 -4.01 10.45
N VAL A 182 18.97 -3.44 10.68
CA VAL A 182 19.33 -2.72 11.90
C VAL A 182 19.68 -1.28 11.57
N PHE A 183 19.48 -0.38 12.53
CA PHE A 183 19.54 1.05 12.28
C PHE A 183 20.89 1.48 11.73
N THR A 184 21.97 1.04 12.38
CA THR A 184 23.32 1.51 12.06
C THR A 184 23.81 1.14 10.65
N THR A 185 23.42 -0.01 10.11
CA THR A 185 23.89 -0.49 8.80
C THR A 185 22.90 -0.29 7.68
N ASP A 186 21.60 -0.40 7.95
CA ASP A 186 20.58 -0.47 6.90
C ASP A 186 19.75 0.81 6.78
N VAL A 187 19.70 1.63 7.83
CA VAL A 187 18.86 2.86 7.85
C VAL A 187 19.70 4.13 7.94
N TRP A 188 20.73 4.13 8.78
CA TRP A 188 21.56 5.30 9.00
C TRP A 188 22.21 5.85 7.73
N PRO A 189 22.76 5.04 6.79
CA PRO A 189 23.33 5.58 5.56
C PRO A 189 22.34 6.45 4.76
N THR A 190 21.07 6.00 4.67
CA THR A 190 19.98 6.77 4.05
C THR A 190 19.73 8.08 4.79
N LEU A 191 19.59 8.02 6.12
CA LEU A 191 19.31 9.22 6.92
C LEU A 191 20.49 10.20 6.92
N GLU A 192 21.72 9.70 6.94
CA GLU A 192 22.93 10.49 6.87
C GLU A 192 23.04 11.23 5.54
N GLY A 193 22.88 10.50 4.43
CA GLY A 193 23.02 11.03 3.09
C GLY A 193 21.91 12.00 2.67
N ARG A 194 20.69 11.85 3.24
CA ARG A 194 19.51 12.60 2.77
C ARG A 194 18.91 13.57 3.79
N CYS A 195 19.10 13.33 5.08
CA CYS A 195 18.40 14.05 6.14
C CYS A 195 19.37 14.78 7.09
N ALA A 196 20.41 14.10 7.56
CA ALA A 196 21.37 14.58 8.55
C ALA A 196 22.39 15.61 8.00
N LEU A 197 21.99 16.36 6.97
CA LEU A 197 22.81 17.37 6.34
C LEU A 197 22.81 18.66 7.16
N SER A 198 23.91 19.42 7.05
CA SER A 198 24.02 20.75 7.66
C SER A 198 22.89 21.66 7.17
N GLY A 199 22.10 22.18 8.12
CA GLY A 199 20.94 23.03 7.85
C GLY A 199 19.62 22.25 7.64
N CYS A 200 19.66 20.92 7.62
CA CYS A 200 18.49 20.04 7.57
C CYS A 200 18.24 19.40 8.94
N HIS A 201 18.94 18.31 9.28
CA HIS A 201 18.75 17.62 10.56
C HIS A 201 20.04 17.33 11.34
N GLU A 202 21.22 17.77 10.89
CA GLU A 202 22.46 17.58 11.67
C GLU A 202 22.33 18.11 13.13
N ALA A 203 21.71 19.28 13.30
CA ALA A 203 21.53 19.93 14.61
C ALA A 203 20.11 20.46 14.87
N LEU A 204 19.16 20.25 13.95
CA LEU A 204 17.78 20.71 14.06
C LEU A 204 16.86 19.54 14.41
N ALA A 205 15.81 19.78 15.21
CA ALA A 205 14.94 18.71 15.69
C ALA A 205 14.17 17.97 14.56
N PRO A 206 14.16 16.62 14.55
CA PRO A 206 14.99 15.73 15.38
C PRO A 206 16.45 15.81 14.93
N ALA A 207 17.36 16.06 15.89
CA ALA A 207 18.78 16.19 15.57
C ALA A 207 19.38 14.81 15.29
N MET A 208 20.20 14.73 14.24
CA MET A 208 20.84 13.51 13.75
C MET A 208 22.35 13.77 13.62
N PRO A 209 23.08 13.96 14.74
CA PRO A 209 24.50 14.31 14.69
C PRO A 209 25.41 13.13 14.28
N ASP A 210 24.95 11.91 14.57
CA ASP A 210 25.58 10.64 14.23
C ASP A 210 24.51 9.53 14.37
N ALA A 211 24.87 8.28 14.03
CA ALA A 211 23.94 7.15 14.08
C ALA A 211 23.32 6.95 15.48
N ALA A 212 24.14 6.91 16.53
CA ALA A 212 23.67 6.66 17.89
C ALA A 212 22.75 7.80 18.38
N GLY A 213 23.11 9.05 18.10
CA GLY A 213 22.32 10.23 18.43
C GLY A 213 21.02 10.28 17.65
N ALA A 214 21.03 9.96 16.36
CA ALA A 214 19.83 9.89 15.54
C ALA A 214 18.87 8.82 16.05
N TYR A 215 19.35 7.61 16.31
CA TYR A 215 18.54 6.53 16.88
C TYR A 215 17.86 6.96 18.19
N ALA A 216 18.65 7.51 19.12
CA ALA A 216 18.16 7.99 20.41
C ALA A 216 17.14 9.14 20.31
N ASN A 217 17.21 9.95 19.24
CA ASN A 217 16.30 11.07 19.01
C ASN A 217 15.05 10.70 18.18
N LEU A 218 15.02 9.51 17.56
CA LEU A 218 13.93 9.05 16.72
C LEU A 218 13.06 8.00 17.43
N VAL A 219 13.68 6.96 18.00
CA VAL A 219 12.94 5.78 18.48
C VAL A 219 12.21 6.06 19.79
N GLY A 220 10.88 5.98 19.74
CA GLY A 220 9.99 6.26 20.88
C GLY A 220 9.90 7.74 21.27
N VAL A 221 10.50 8.65 20.51
CA VAL A 221 10.54 10.08 20.81
C VAL A 221 9.36 10.78 20.14
N ALA A 222 8.59 11.57 20.90
CA ALA A 222 7.45 12.33 20.38
C ALA A 222 7.89 13.36 19.33
N SER A 223 7.19 13.40 18.19
CA SER A 223 7.35 14.47 17.20
C SER A 223 6.49 15.68 17.53
N GLY A 224 6.73 16.78 16.82
CA GLY A 224 5.85 17.96 16.87
C GLY A 224 4.42 17.71 16.38
N ALA A 225 4.16 16.62 15.67
CA ALA A 225 2.83 16.24 15.17
C ALA A 225 1.98 15.49 16.21
N GLY A 226 2.54 15.19 17.40
CA GLY A 226 1.82 14.48 18.47
C GLY A 226 1.84 12.95 18.34
N ILE A 227 2.47 12.39 17.32
CA ILE A 227 2.83 10.98 17.18
C ILE A 227 4.37 10.81 17.27
N PRO A 228 4.91 9.66 17.72
CA PRO A 228 6.35 9.45 17.77
C PRO A 228 7.03 9.55 16.40
N TYR A 229 8.30 9.93 16.36
CA TYR A 229 9.11 9.88 15.13
C TYR A 229 9.19 8.45 14.62
N VAL A 230 9.54 7.50 15.50
CA VAL A 230 9.47 6.07 15.24
C VAL A 230 8.72 5.40 16.38
N THR A 231 7.64 4.71 16.03
CA THR A 231 6.90 3.78 16.90
C THR A 231 7.35 2.37 16.54
N VAL A 232 7.98 1.70 17.51
CA VAL A 232 8.44 0.30 17.37
C VAL A 232 7.29 -0.59 16.90
N ASP A 233 7.57 -1.48 15.94
CA ASP A 233 6.63 -2.43 15.35
C ASP A 233 5.46 -1.78 14.55
N SER A 234 5.42 -0.45 14.40
CA SER A 234 4.30 0.23 13.72
C SER A 234 4.77 1.39 12.83
N PRO A 235 5.04 1.12 11.53
CA PRO A 235 5.32 2.16 10.54
C PRO A 235 4.17 3.15 10.35
N ASP A 236 2.92 2.68 10.44
CA ASP A 236 1.71 3.52 10.30
C ASP A 236 1.48 4.47 11.49
N ASP A 237 2.11 4.20 12.64
CA ASP A 237 2.14 5.12 13.79
C ASP A 237 3.47 5.90 13.88
N SER A 238 4.32 5.82 12.85
CA SER A 238 5.65 6.43 12.83
C SER A 238 5.69 7.67 11.95
N TYR A 239 5.93 8.84 12.57
CA TYR A 239 5.96 10.10 11.82
C TYR A 239 7.08 10.14 10.77
N LEU A 240 8.21 9.49 11.02
CA LEU A 240 9.30 9.35 10.04
C LEU A 240 8.77 8.74 8.74
N TRP A 241 8.03 7.63 8.85
CA TRP A 241 7.47 6.93 7.69
C TRP A 241 6.53 7.83 6.89
N HIS A 242 5.62 8.51 7.57
CA HIS A 242 4.73 9.45 6.90
C HIS A 242 5.45 10.62 6.23
N LYS A 243 6.56 11.09 6.83
CA LYS A 243 7.35 12.18 6.25
C LYS A 243 8.10 11.74 5.01
N VAL A 244 8.59 10.51 4.95
CA VAL A 244 9.31 10.01 3.77
C VAL A 244 8.39 9.56 2.63
N THR A 245 7.15 9.19 2.95
CA THR A 245 6.11 8.80 1.96
C THR A 245 5.15 9.92 1.57
N GLY A 246 5.31 11.14 2.13
CA GLY A 246 4.45 12.29 1.81
C GLY A 246 3.04 12.26 2.42
N THR A 247 2.75 11.28 3.28
CA THR A 247 1.42 11.10 3.90
C THR A 247 1.25 11.85 5.23
N HIS A 248 2.26 12.59 5.69
CA HIS A 248 2.28 13.25 7.00
C HIS A 248 1.14 14.25 7.23
N MET A 249 0.57 14.82 6.17
CA MET A 249 -0.58 15.73 6.30
C MET A 249 -1.86 15.01 6.71
N PHE A 250 -2.00 13.72 6.40
CA PHE A 250 -3.18 12.92 6.76
C PHE A 250 -3.20 12.53 8.25
N VAL A 251 -2.03 12.49 8.89
CA VAL A 251 -1.88 12.17 10.31
C VAL A 251 -1.71 13.41 11.21
N GLY A 252 -2.15 14.57 10.73
CA GLY A 252 -2.09 15.83 11.49
C GLY A 252 -0.70 16.46 11.57
N GLY A 253 0.23 16.00 10.74
CA GLY A 253 1.57 16.58 10.61
C GLY A 253 1.59 17.90 9.83
N PHE A 254 2.79 18.44 9.67
CA PHE A 254 3.03 19.71 8.99
C PHE A 254 4.35 19.73 8.20
N GLY A 255 4.52 20.79 7.40
CA GLY A 255 5.69 21.02 6.56
C GLY A 255 5.67 20.19 5.28
N SER A 256 6.82 20.15 4.59
CA SER A 256 6.99 19.38 3.36
C SER A 256 7.29 17.91 3.62
N GLN A 257 7.10 17.06 2.61
CA GLN A 257 7.67 15.71 2.56
C GLN A 257 9.20 15.78 2.68
N MET A 258 9.78 14.72 3.21
CA MET A 258 11.23 14.53 3.33
C MET A 258 11.70 13.40 2.40
N PRO A 259 12.92 13.47 1.87
CA PRO A 259 13.85 14.60 1.95
C PRO A 259 13.34 15.84 1.19
N ILE A 260 13.79 17.04 1.56
CA ILE A 260 13.36 18.26 0.87
C ILE A 260 13.97 18.27 -0.54
N GLY A 261 13.14 18.42 -1.56
CA GLY A 261 13.58 18.59 -2.96
C GLY A 261 13.94 17.28 -3.66
N GLY A 262 13.58 16.13 -3.08
CA GLY A 262 13.75 14.82 -3.69
C GLY A 262 12.99 13.75 -2.90
N GLU A 263 13.24 12.49 -3.24
CA GLU A 263 12.59 11.33 -2.61
C GLU A 263 13.64 10.29 -2.23
N LEU A 264 13.21 9.30 -1.44
CA LEU A 264 14.02 8.12 -1.18
C LEU A 264 13.97 7.18 -2.37
N CYS A 265 15.04 6.44 -2.59
CA CYS A 265 14.95 5.24 -3.40
C CYS A 265 13.97 4.25 -2.78
N THR A 266 13.46 3.34 -3.62
CA THR A 266 12.58 2.26 -3.13
C THR A 266 13.27 1.38 -2.11
N THR A 267 14.50 0.92 -2.36
CA THR A 267 15.25 0.08 -1.41
C THR A 267 15.48 0.76 -0.06
N GLU A 268 15.75 2.06 -0.05
CA GLU A 268 15.93 2.85 1.17
C GLU A 268 14.61 3.02 1.94
N ALA A 269 13.52 3.31 1.24
CA ALA A 269 12.20 3.40 1.85
C ALA A 269 11.78 2.04 2.44
N GLN A 270 12.03 0.94 1.72
CA GLN A 270 11.80 -0.41 2.20
C GLN A 270 12.67 -0.74 3.42
N ALA A 271 13.95 -0.36 3.43
CA ALA A 271 14.84 -0.58 4.57
C ALA A 271 14.34 0.13 5.83
N ILE A 272 13.92 1.40 5.71
CA ILE A 272 13.32 2.16 6.82
C ILE A 272 12.03 1.48 7.30
N TYR A 273 11.15 1.10 6.38
CA TYR A 273 9.89 0.45 6.71
C TYR A 273 10.11 -0.86 7.47
N SER A 274 10.91 -1.75 6.89
CA SER A 274 11.21 -3.07 7.45
C SER A 274 11.90 -2.96 8.79
N TRP A 275 12.81 -1.99 8.96
CA TRP A 275 13.44 -1.71 10.25
C TRP A 275 12.42 -1.32 11.32
N ILE A 276 11.51 -0.39 11.03
CA ILE A 276 10.47 0.02 11.99
C ILE A 276 9.57 -1.17 12.33
N LEU A 277 9.11 -1.91 11.31
CA LEU A 277 8.22 -3.06 11.44
C LEU A 277 8.86 -4.19 12.28
N GLN A 278 10.17 -4.39 12.16
CA GLN A 278 10.92 -5.44 12.87
C GLN A 278 11.46 -4.99 14.24
N GLY A 279 10.83 -3.99 14.85
CA GLY A 279 11.14 -3.57 16.20
C GLY A 279 12.20 -2.49 16.32
N ALA A 280 12.52 -1.80 15.21
CA ALA A 280 13.42 -0.67 15.17
C ALA A 280 14.75 -0.94 15.89
N VAL A 281 15.41 -2.06 15.58
CA VAL A 281 16.64 -2.52 16.25
C VAL A 281 17.83 -1.59 15.92
N GLU A 282 18.66 -1.27 16.91
CA GLU A 282 19.87 -0.43 16.75
C GLU A 282 20.99 -1.09 15.93
#